data_AF-A0A943CBT7-F1
#
_entry.id   AF-A0A943CBT7-F1
#
_cell.length_a   1.000
_cell.length_b   1.000
_cell.length_c   1.000
_cell.angle_alpha   90.00
_cell.angle_beta   90.00
_cell.angle_gamma   90.00
#
_symmetry.space_group_name_H-M   'P 1'
#
loop_
_entity.id
_entity.type
_entity.pdbx_description
1 polymer ?
#
loop_
_entity_poly.entity_id
_entity_poly.type
_entity_poly.pdbx_seq_one_letter_code
_entity_poly.pdbx_strand_id
1 'polypeptide(L)'
;MQYVVHTSGEVLNRREKAYVIKAPSKEKAREIAKEQFSEDFLVIDGDIDIRPYRRTCRAIMAYIFMLIPIGLSFVNWKVDHETVSMRPDYISCLYAILLYSAFIIRFKGIQRTVGSWIDIGFCIITVLLISSFIQTLLVTKTFNIFWIKEISINTNIVLPVAILLSWLGLKVVSAVCMAGVGLLAIFNIASLSEAMGSVYGPIYIICAFMGILFYLSIEPMVVEHWPYFKKSVKHGANYMKRDFVEAGNSVKKISYTEMRDSTIDQAEQEQRRREMDLFQDSRNCIGDKNEYGK
;
A
#
# COMPACT_ATOMS: atom_id res chain seq x y z
N MET A 1 31.35 -7.09 -11.02
CA MET A 1 30.22 -6.44 -10.29
C MET A 1 28.92 -7.11 -10.70
N GLN A 2 27.82 -6.95 -9.95
CA GLN A 2 26.51 -7.47 -10.36
C GLN A 2 25.61 -6.33 -10.83
N TYR A 3 24.93 -6.57 -11.96
CA TYR A 3 23.93 -5.69 -12.53
C TYR A 3 22.61 -6.43 -12.59
N VAL A 4 21.52 -5.71 -12.39
CA VAL A 4 20.22 -6.20 -12.84
C VAL A 4 19.86 -5.43 -14.09
N VAL A 5 19.45 -6.15 -15.12
CA VAL A 5 19.20 -5.60 -16.44
C VAL A 5 17.77 -5.91 -16.80
N HIS A 6 16.97 -4.86 -16.93
CA HIS A 6 15.60 -4.97 -17.41
C HIS A 6 15.61 -4.90 -18.93
N THR A 7 15.10 -5.94 -19.58
CA THR A 7 15.01 -6.07 -21.04
C THR A 7 13.54 -6.13 -21.45
N SER A 8 13.14 -5.28 -22.39
CA SER A 8 11.81 -5.28 -23.00
C SER A 8 11.98 -5.38 -24.52
N GLY A 9 11.25 -6.30 -25.16
CA GLY A 9 11.26 -6.45 -26.62
C GLY A 9 9.89 -6.82 -27.16
N GLU A 10 9.63 -6.45 -28.41
CA GLU A 10 8.47 -6.92 -29.17
C GLU A 10 8.82 -8.23 -29.87
N VAL A 11 8.05 -9.28 -29.56
CA VAL A 11 8.17 -10.60 -30.20
C VAL A 11 6.88 -10.89 -30.97
N LEU A 12 5.88 -11.47 -30.28
CA LEU A 12 4.46 -11.56 -30.72
C LEU A 12 3.54 -10.69 -29.86
N ASN A 13 3.93 -10.46 -28.61
CA ASN A 13 3.38 -9.51 -27.65
C ASN A 13 4.60 -8.91 -26.92
N ARG A 14 4.49 -7.67 -26.40
CA ARG A 14 5.57 -7.05 -25.62
C ARG A 14 5.92 -7.93 -24.42
N ARG A 15 7.15 -8.45 -24.38
CA ARG A 15 7.67 -9.27 -23.28
C ARG A 15 8.70 -8.47 -22.49
N GLU A 16 8.59 -8.51 -21.17
CA GLU A 16 9.51 -7.88 -20.23
C GLU A 16 10.15 -9.00 -19.40
N LYS A 17 11.46 -8.91 -19.17
CA LYS A 17 12.21 -9.85 -18.32
C LYS A 17 13.37 -9.13 -17.66
N ALA A 18 13.72 -9.53 -16.44
CA ALA A 18 14.86 -8.98 -15.72
C ALA A 18 15.90 -10.06 -15.41
N TYR A 19 17.17 -9.76 -15.72
CA TYR A 19 18.30 -10.67 -15.53
C TYR A 19 19.27 -10.14 -14.49
N VAL A 20 19.90 -11.03 -13.73
CA VAL A 20 21.03 -10.71 -12.85
C VAL A 20 22.32 -11.15 -13.55
N ILE A 21 23.16 -10.19 -13.94
CA ILE A 21 24.35 -10.43 -14.76
C ILE A 21 25.60 -9.98 -14.01
N LYS A 22 26.60 -10.86 -13.93
CA LYS A 22 27.95 -10.53 -13.46
C LYS A 22 28.76 -9.97 -14.62
N ALA A 23 29.11 -8.68 -14.57
CA ALA A 23 29.89 -8.01 -15.61
C ALA A 23 30.88 -6.99 -15.01
N PRO A 24 31.95 -6.63 -15.75
CA PRO A 24 32.89 -5.57 -15.37
C PRO A 24 32.34 -4.16 -15.64
N SER A 25 31.51 -3.97 -16.67
CA SER A 25 30.94 -2.68 -17.07
C SER A 25 29.43 -2.78 -17.37
N LYS A 26 28.76 -1.62 -17.42
CA LYS A 26 27.33 -1.54 -17.80
C LYS A 26 27.08 -1.96 -19.25
N GLU A 27 28.01 -1.62 -20.15
CA GLU A 27 27.92 -1.97 -21.59
C GLU A 27 28.01 -3.48 -21.78
N LYS A 28 28.98 -4.14 -21.15
CA LYS A 28 29.11 -5.60 -21.22
C LYS A 28 27.92 -6.33 -20.58
N ALA A 29 27.33 -5.76 -19.53
CA ALA A 29 26.08 -6.28 -18.95
C ALA A 29 24.89 -6.14 -19.93
N ARG A 30 24.87 -5.10 -20.76
CA ARG A 30 23.84 -4.86 -21.77
C ARG A 30 23.95 -5.85 -22.93
N GLU A 31 25.17 -6.12 -23.39
CA GLU A 31 25.44 -7.11 -24.45
C GLU A 31 25.00 -8.51 -24.01
N ILE A 32 25.45 -8.97 -22.83
CA ILE A 32 25.07 -10.29 -22.29
C ILE A 32 23.56 -10.39 -22.10
N ALA A 33 22.89 -9.32 -21.64
CA ALA A 33 21.45 -9.32 -21.49
C ALA A 33 20.71 -9.41 -22.84
N LYS A 34 21.27 -8.79 -23.88
CA LYS A 34 20.70 -8.83 -25.23
C LYS A 34 20.77 -10.26 -25.78
N GLU A 35 21.94 -10.88 -25.69
CA GLU A 35 22.18 -12.26 -26.12
C GLU A 35 21.27 -13.25 -25.40
N GLN A 36 21.20 -13.16 -24.07
CA GLN A 36 20.35 -14.03 -23.25
C GLN A 36 18.85 -13.83 -23.53
N PHE A 37 18.42 -12.59 -23.81
CA PHE A 37 17.04 -12.32 -24.22
C PHE A 37 16.72 -12.83 -25.62
N SER A 38 17.64 -12.71 -26.58
CA SER A 38 17.46 -13.26 -27.93
C SER A 38 17.39 -14.79 -27.93
N GLU A 39 18.17 -15.46 -27.07
CA GLU A 39 18.12 -16.92 -26.90
C GLU A 39 16.80 -17.36 -26.25
N ASP A 40 16.39 -16.71 -25.15
CA ASP A 40 15.19 -17.08 -24.39
C ASP A 40 13.88 -16.89 -25.18
N PHE A 41 13.85 -15.97 -26.15
CA PHE A 41 12.65 -15.61 -26.90
C PHE A 41 12.77 -15.81 -28.42
N LEU A 42 13.88 -16.39 -28.92
CA LEU A 42 14.17 -16.62 -30.34
C LEU A 42 13.99 -15.35 -31.21
N VAL A 43 14.45 -14.20 -30.70
CA VAL A 43 14.30 -12.90 -31.37
C VAL A 43 15.56 -12.60 -32.17
N ILE A 44 15.45 -12.49 -33.49
CA ILE A 44 16.59 -12.28 -34.41
C ILE A 44 16.80 -10.79 -34.70
N ASP A 45 15.74 -9.98 -34.72
CA ASP A 45 15.84 -8.53 -34.89
C ASP A 45 14.61 -7.81 -34.33
N GLY A 46 14.84 -6.82 -33.48
CA GLY A 46 13.79 -6.04 -32.83
C GLY A 46 14.38 -4.97 -31.91
N ASP A 47 13.64 -3.88 -31.68
CA ASP A 47 14.07 -2.80 -30.80
C ASP A 47 13.95 -3.26 -29.34
N ILE A 48 15.08 -3.64 -28.73
CA ILE A 48 15.15 -4.13 -27.35
C ILE A 48 15.57 -2.97 -26.45
N ASP A 49 14.65 -2.49 -25.61
CA ASP A 49 14.97 -1.52 -24.54
C ASP A 49 15.67 -2.26 -23.40
N ILE A 50 16.92 -1.88 -23.13
CA ILE A 50 17.76 -2.50 -22.11
C ILE A 50 18.21 -1.45 -21.11
N ARG A 51 17.79 -1.62 -19.85
CA ARG A 51 18.10 -0.70 -18.75
C ARG A 51 18.92 -1.41 -17.67
N PRO A 52 20.27 -1.32 -17.72
CA PRO A 52 21.12 -1.90 -16.69
C PRO A 52 21.26 -0.96 -15.48
N TYR A 53 21.10 -1.52 -14.29
CA TYR A 53 21.41 -0.83 -13.03
C TYR A 53 22.30 -1.65 -12.12
N ARG A 54 23.15 -0.97 -11.33
CA ARG A 54 24.19 -1.60 -10.53
C ARG A 54 23.59 -2.21 -9.26
N ARG A 55 23.37 -3.52 -9.29
CA ARG A 55 22.78 -4.31 -8.19
C ARG A 55 23.59 -4.15 -6.90
N THR A 56 24.92 -4.25 -7.00
CA THR A 56 25.81 -4.28 -5.84
C THR A 56 25.71 -3.02 -4.98
N CYS A 57 25.61 -1.83 -5.59
CA CYS A 57 25.52 -0.57 -4.84
C CYS A 57 24.19 -0.46 -4.08
N ARG A 58 23.07 -0.80 -4.73
CA ARG A 58 21.76 -0.79 -4.09
C ARG A 58 21.62 -1.88 -3.03
N ALA A 59 22.27 -3.04 -3.23
CA ALA A 59 22.34 -4.10 -2.24
C ALA A 59 23.07 -3.66 -0.96
N ILE A 60 24.21 -2.97 -1.09
CA ILE A 60 24.93 -2.41 0.06
C ILE A 60 24.05 -1.41 0.82
N MET A 61 23.38 -0.50 0.10
CA MET A 61 22.46 0.46 0.73
C MET A 61 21.32 -0.25 1.44
N ALA A 62 20.69 -1.26 0.81
CA ALA A 62 19.65 -2.06 1.44
C ALA A 62 20.15 -2.73 2.72
N TYR A 63 21.35 -3.32 2.72
CA TYR A 63 21.91 -3.90 3.93
C TYR A 63 22.10 -2.90 5.06
N ILE A 64 22.71 -1.75 4.77
CA ILE A 64 22.93 -0.70 5.79
C ILE A 64 21.58 -0.29 6.40
N PHE A 65 20.59 0.00 5.56
CA PHE A 65 19.27 0.42 6.02
C PHE A 65 18.48 -0.67 6.73
N MET A 66 18.66 -1.96 6.40
CA MET A 66 18.04 -3.07 7.11
C MET A 66 18.75 -3.42 8.43
N LEU A 67 20.07 -3.24 8.51
CA LEU A 67 20.84 -3.54 9.72
C LEU A 67 20.55 -2.56 10.87
N ILE A 68 20.25 -1.29 10.56
CA ILE A 68 19.88 -0.29 11.57
C ILE A 68 18.66 -0.72 12.41
N PRO A 69 17.48 -1.01 11.82
CA PRO A 69 16.31 -1.44 12.58
C PRO A 69 16.51 -2.79 13.26
N ILE A 70 17.27 -3.72 12.64
CA ILE A 70 17.66 -4.97 13.30
C ILE A 70 18.49 -4.67 14.55
N GLY A 71 19.49 -3.80 14.48
CA GLY A 71 20.30 -3.41 15.64
C GLY A 71 19.46 -2.77 16.74
N LEU A 72 18.54 -1.88 16.36
CA LEU A 72 17.63 -1.22 17.30
C LEU A 72 16.64 -2.19 17.96
N SER A 73 16.29 -3.32 17.31
CA SER A 73 15.39 -4.32 17.89
C SER A 73 16.05 -5.14 19.00
N PHE A 74 17.37 -5.22 19.05
CA PHE A 74 18.11 -5.84 20.16
C PHE A 74 18.24 -4.95 21.40
N VAL A 75 17.91 -3.66 21.28
CA VAL A 75 17.92 -2.72 22.40
C VAL A 75 16.59 -2.82 23.14
N ASN A 76 16.66 -2.87 24.47
CA ASN A 76 15.49 -2.81 25.32
C ASN A 76 15.07 -1.35 25.52
N TRP A 77 13.87 -1.00 25.07
CA TRP A 77 13.32 0.35 25.18
C TRP A 77 12.41 0.45 26.39
N LYS A 78 12.38 1.61 27.04
CA LYS A 78 11.56 1.84 28.23
C LYS A 78 10.43 2.80 27.88
N VAL A 79 9.20 2.39 28.19
CA VAL A 79 8.01 3.24 28.14
C VAL A 79 7.46 3.29 29.54
N ASP A 80 7.46 4.48 30.15
CA ASP A 80 7.08 4.68 31.54
C ASP A 80 7.82 3.74 32.51
N HIS A 81 7.17 2.65 32.94
CA HIS A 81 7.71 1.62 33.84
C HIS A 81 7.88 0.24 33.18
N GLU A 82 7.44 0.07 31.93
CA GLU A 82 7.50 -1.19 31.22
C GLU A 82 8.68 -1.22 30.24
N THR A 83 9.36 -2.37 30.17
CA THR A 83 10.44 -2.59 29.21
C THR A 83 9.88 -3.29 27.99
N VAL A 84 9.89 -2.60 26.85
CA VAL A 84 9.47 -3.16 25.57
C VAL A 84 10.70 -3.74 24.87
N SER A 85 10.74 -5.07 24.78
CA SER A 85 11.78 -5.78 24.04
C SER A 85 11.23 -6.30 22.72
N MET A 86 11.99 -6.09 21.65
CA MET A 86 11.62 -6.48 20.27
C MET A 86 12.62 -7.47 19.69
N ARG A 87 13.43 -8.06 20.57
CA ARG A 87 14.49 -8.95 20.18
C ARG A 87 13.88 -10.17 19.47
N PRO A 88 14.38 -10.54 18.29
CA PRO A 88 14.02 -11.78 17.63
C PRO A 88 14.11 -12.96 18.61
N ASP A 89 12.98 -13.65 18.82
CA ASP A 89 12.92 -14.88 19.60
C ASP A 89 12.84 -16.10 18.67
N TYR A 90 12.88 -17.30 19.25
CA TYR A 90 12.82 -18.53 18.47
C TYR A 90 11.52 -18.68 17.67
N ILE A 91 10.37 -18.32 18.26
CA ILE A 91 9.04 -18.52 17.66
C ILE A 91 8.81 -17.55 16.50
N SER A 92 9.13 -16.27 16.69
CA SER A 92 9.09 -15.24 15.65
C SER A 92 10.07 -15.53 14.51
N CYS A 93 11.25 -16.07 14.81
CA CYS A 93 12.17 -16.57 13.78
C CYS A 93 11.56 -17.70 12.96
N LEU A 94 10.92 -18.68 13.61
CA LEU A 94 10.24 -19.78 12.93
C LEU A 94 9.15 -19.27 11.99
N TYR A 95 8.29 -18.37 12.45
CA TYR A 95 7.26 -17.76 11.61
C TYR A 95 7.84 -16.92 10.47
N ALA A 96 8.93 -16.19 10.72
CA ALA A 96 9.62 -15.41 9.69
C ALA A 96 10.20 -16.32 8.60
N ILE A 97 10.80 -17.46 8.98
CA ILE A 97 11.29 -18.46 8.02
C ILE A 97 10.13 -19.00 7.17
N LEU A 98 9.01 -19.39 7.79
CA LEU A 98 7.85 -19.94 7.07
C LEU A 98 7.21 -18.94 6.10
N LEU A 99 7.12 -17.66 6.49
CA LEU A 99 6.64 -16.58 5.63
C LEU A 99 7.60 -16.31 4.47
N TYR A 100 8.89 -16.21 4.77
CA TYR A 100 9.89 -15.90 3.77
C TYR A 100 10.12 -17.08 2.80
N SER A 101 10.04 -18.33 3.29
CA SER A 101 10.12 -19.51 2.44
C SER A 101 8.92 -19.62 1.51
N ALA A 102 7.70 -19.28 1.98
CA ALA A 102 6.52 -19.21 1.13
C ALA A 102 6.71 -18.20 -0.01
N PHE A 103 7.29 -17.04 0.30
CA PHE A 103 7.65 -16.03 -0.69
C PHE A 103 8.69 -16.56 -1.69
N ILE A 104 9.76 -17.20 -1.21
CA ILE A 104 10.82 -17.77 -2.08
C ILE A 104 10.24 -18.80 -3.05
N ILE A 105 9.48 -19.77 -2.56
CA ILE A 105 8.97 -20.88 -3.37
C ILE A 105 8.05 -20.37 -4.49
N ARG A 106 7.21 -19.37 -4.18
CA ARG A 106 6.21 -18.88 -5.14
C ARG A 106 6.72 -17.84 -6.13
N PHE A 107 7.61 -16.96 -5.69
CA PHE A 107 7.92 -15.75 -6.42
C PHE A 107 9.37 -15.69 -6.88
N LYS A 108 10.32 -16.08 -6.02
CA LYS A 108 11.75 -15.95 -6.32
C LYS A 108 12.34 -17.20 -7.01
N GLY A 109 11.90 -18.39 -6.64
CA GLY A 109 12.50 -19.66 -6.99
C GLY A 109 13.76 -19.97 -6.17
N ILE A 110 13.94 -21.24 -5.80
CA ILE A 110 15.03 -21.68 -4.91
C ILE A 110 16.41 -21.41 -5.54
N GLN A 111 16.58 -21.70 -6.83
CA GLN A 111 17.86 -21.54 -7.53
C GLN A 111 18.38 -20.09 -7.54
N ARG A 112 17.48 -19.10 -7.60
CA ARG A 112 17.85 -17.67 -7.57
C ARG A 112 18.17 -17.17 -6.17
N THR A 113 17.71 -17.87 -5.13
CA THR A 113 17.85 -17.46 -3.73
C THR A 113 19.23 -17.80 -3.16
N VAL A 114 19.92 -18.79 -3.73
CA VAL A 114 21.28 -19.21 -3.34
C VAL A 114 22.34 -18.91 -4.41
N GLY A 115 21.98 -18.20 -5.49
CA GLY A 115 22.87 -17.96 -6.63
C GLY A 115 24.02 -16.97 -6.40
N SER A 116 24.00 -16.22 -5.30
CA SER A 116 25.00 -15.20 -4.98
C SER A 116 25.15 -15.04 -3.47
N TRP A 117 26.35 -14.65 -3.02
CA TRP A 117 26.59 -14.32 -1.61
C TRP A 117 25.71 -13.16 -1.11
N ILE A 118 25.37 -12.23 -2.01
CA ILE A 118 24.39 -11.16 -1.74
C ILE A 118 22.99 -11.74 -1.47
N ASP A 119 22.57 -12.76 -2.21
CA ASP A 119 21.25 -13.37 -2.01
C ASP A 119 21.19 -14.13 -0.68
N ILE A 120 22.27 -14.82 -0.31
CA ILE A 120 22.41 -15.51 0.99
C ILE A 120 22.35 -14.51 2.15
N GLY A 121 23.08 -13.40 2.06
CA GLY A 121 23.05 -12.37 3.10
C GLY A 121 21.66 -11.75 3.26
N PHE A 122 20.92 -11.56 2.15
CA PHE A 122 19.54 -11.05 2.23
C PHE A 122 18.58 -12.06 2.85
N CYS A 123 18.76 -13.37 2.64
CA CYS A 123 17.97 -14.38 3.34
C CYS A 123 18.04 -14.19 4.86
N ILE A 124 19.26 -14.08 5.40
CA ILE A 124 19.47 -13.94 6.84
C ILE A 124 18.88 -12.63 7.36
N ILE A 125 19.24 -11.50 6.72
CA ILE A 125 18.84 -10.17 7.17
C ILE A 125 17.32 -9.97 7.05
N THR A 126 16.70 -10.50 6.00
CA THR A 126 15.25 -10.39 5.79
C THR A 126 14.48 -11.22 6.81
N VAL A 127 14.95 -12.44 7.11
CA VAL A 127 14.35 -13.27 8.17
C VAL A 127 14.46 -12.58 9.54
N LEU A 128 15.61 -11.99 9.87
CA LEU A 128 15.79 -11.24 11.13
C LEU A 128 14.87 -10.02 11.21
N LEU A 129 14.77 -9.24 10.13
CA LEU A 129 13.88 -8.07 10.07
C LEU A 129 12.41 -8.49 10.23
N ILE A 130 11.96 -9.50 9.47
CA ILE A 130 10.59 -10.02 9.58
C ILE A 130 10.33 -10.57 10.97
N SER A 131 11.28 -11.29 11.57
CA SER A 131 11.15 -11.82 12.93
C SER A 131 10.98 -10.70 13.96
N SER A 132 11.75 -9.61 13.88
CA SER A 132 11.53 -8.45 14.77
C SER A 132 10.13 -7.85 14.63
N PHE A 133 9.60 -7.77 13.41
CA PHE A 133 8.22 -7.33 13.21
C PHE A 133 7.20 -8.32 13.78
N ILE A 134 7.38 -9.62 13.55
CA ILE A 134 6.49 -10.66 14.08
C ILE A 134 6.49 -10.66 15.61
N GLN A 135 7.63 -10.47 16.25
CA GLN A 135 7.70 -10.35 17.70
C GLN A 135 6.84 -9.18 18.20
N THR A 136 6.87 -8.08 17.46
CA THR A 136 6.03 -6.91 17.75
C THR A 136 4.53 -7.21 17.52
N LEU A 137 4.19 -8.13 16.61
CA LEU A 137 2.81 -8.56 16.34
C LEU A 137 2.28 -9.57 17.36
N LEU A 138 3.12 -10.44 17.93
CA LEU A 138 2.74 -11.49 18.88
C LEU A 138 2.29 -10.93 20.25
N VAL A 139 2.51 -9.63 20.50
CA VAL A 139 1.96 -8.93 21.65
C VAL A 139 0.45 -8.77 21.47
N THR A 140 -0.32 -9.30 22.42
CA THR A 140 -1.78 -9.25 22.39
C THR A 140 -2.22 -7.80 22.55
N LYS A 141 -2.76 -7.18 21.50
CA LYS A 141 -3.30 -5.82 21.56
C LYS A 141 -4.80 -5.83 21.31
N THR A 142 -5.53 -5.16 22.21
CA THR A 142 -6.93 -4.82 22.04
C THR A 142 -7.03 -3.64 21.09
N PHE A 143 -7.65 -3.83 19.92
CA PHE A 143 -7.91 -2.71 19.01
C PHE A 143 -9.23 -2.05 19.40
N ASN A 144 -9.18 -0.73 19.59
CA ASN A 144 -10.38 0.08 19.74
C ASN A 144 -10.65 0.77 18.40
N ILE A 145 -11.54 0.20 17.60
CA ILE A 145 -11.95 0.79 16.33
C ILE A 145 -13.28 1.49 16.58
N PHE A 146 -13.24 2.82 16.48
CA PHE A 146 -14.36 3.75 16.31
C PHE A 146 -15.76 3.15 16.54
N TRP A 147 -16.30 3.36 17.75
CA TRP A 147 -17.67 3.06 18.18
C TRP A 147 -18.17 1.60 18.15
N ILE A 148 -17.36 0.62 17.71
CA ILE A 148 -17.75 -0.80 17.72
C ILE A 148 -16.86 -1.55 18.72
N LYS A 149 -17.54 -2.23 19.65
CA LYS A 149 -17.08 -3.16 20.71
C LYS A 149 -15.64 -3.69 20.55
N GLU A 150 -14.89 -3.69 21.66
CA GLU A 150 -13.54 -4.24 21.82
C GLU A 150 -13.39 -5.61 21.12
N ILE A 151 -12.66 -5.64 20.00
CA ILE A 151 -12.28 -6.90 19.35
C ILE A 151 -10.87 -7.24 19.82
N SER A 152 -10.76 -8.19 20.76
CA SER A 152 -9.49 -8.78 21.15
C SER A 152 -9.05 -9.75 20.05
N ILE A 153 -8.19 -9.29 19.14
CA ILE A 153 -7.60 -10.16 18.12
C ILE A 153 -6.38 -10.85 18.75
N ASN A 154 -6.47 -12.16 18.96
CA ASN A 154 -5.33 -12.94 19.42
C ASN A 154 -4.38 -13.21 18.24
N THR A 155 -3.37 -12.35 18.09
CA THR A 155 -2.36 -12.43 17.03
C THR A 155 -1.57 -13.75 17.06
N ASN A 156 -1.50 -14.44 18.20
CA ASN A 156 -0.87 -15.77 18.31
C ASN A 156 -1.59 -16.85 17.48
N ILE A 157 -2.89 -16.68 17.20
CA ILE A 157 -3.68 -17.63 16.40
C ILE A 157 -3.84 -17.13 14.96
N VAL A 158 -3.99 -15.81 14.78
CA VAL A 158 -4.18 -15.20 13.46
C VAL A 158 -2.95 -15.34 12.58
N LEU A 159 -1.75 -15.19 13.14
CA LEU A 159 -0.51 -15.22 12.37
C LEU A 159 -0.21 -16.63 11.77
N PRO A 160 -0.29 -17.74 12.53
CA PRO A 160 -0.15 -19.09 11.98
C PRO A 160 -1.20 -19.43 10.93
N VAL A 161 -2.46 -19.04 11.14
CA VAL A 161 -3.55 -19.28 10.19
C VAL A 161 -3.30 -18.53 8.87
N ALA A 162 -2.83 -17.28 8.95
CA ALA A 162 -2.44 -16.50 7.78
C ALA A 162 -1.25 -17.12 7.02
N ILE A 163 -0.30 -17.72 7.73
CA ILE A 163 0.83 -18.46 7.14
C ILE A 163 0.34 -19.71 6.42
N LEU A 164 -0.52 -20.51 7.05
CA LEU A 164 -1.09 -21.73 6.45
C LEU A 164 -1.93 -21.41 5.20
N LEU A 165 -2.78 -20.37 5.26
CA LEU A 165 -3.51 -19.87 4.10
C LEU A 165 -2.56 -19.35 3.01
N SER A 166 -1.48 -18.70 3.42
CA SER A 166 -0.39 -18.30 2.53
C SER A 166 0.43 -19.48 2.03
N TRP A 167 0.21 -20.72 2.44
CA TRP A 167 0.77 -21.93 1.81
C TRP A 167 -0.22 -22.62 0.86
N LEU A 168 -1.52 -22.52 1.13
CA LEU A 168 -2.59 -23.15 0.34
C LEU A 168 -2.85 -22.54 -1.06
N GLY A 169 -2.26 -21.40 -1.40
CA GLY A 169 -2.15 -20.95 -2.80
C GLY A 169 -3.37 -20.19 -3.36
N LEU A 170 -4.34 -19.84 -2.53
CA LEU A 170 -5.44 -18.95 -2.92
C LEU A 170 -4.89 -17.53 -3.13
N LYS A 171 -4.68 -17.15 -4.41
CA LYS A 171 -4.04 -15.88 -4.81
C LYS A 171 -4.67 -14.63 -4.15
N VAL A 172 -5.99 -14.60 -4.05
CA VAL A 172 -6.73 -13.48 -3.44
C VAL A 172 -6.65 -13.52 -1.91
N VAL A 173 -6.88 -14.69 -1.31
CA VAL A 173 -6.89 -14.85 0.15
C VAL A 173 -5.51 -14.58 0.75
N SER A 174 -4.44 -15.04 0.09
CA SER A 174 -3.06 -14.76 0.51
C SER A 174 -2.70 -13.28 0.38
N ALA A 175 -3.13 -12.60 -0.68
CA ALA A 175 -2.92 -11.15 -0.83
C ALA A 175 -3.67 -10.34 0.25
N VAL A 176 -4.92 -10.73 0.56
CA VAL A 176 -5.72 -10.11 1.62
C VAL A 176 -5.11 -10.37 3.01
N CYS A 177 -4.64 -11.59 3.28
CA CYS A 177 -3.91 -11.90 4.52
C CYS A 177 -2.62 -11.10 4.66
N MET A 178 -1.81 -11.00 3.59
CA MET A 178 -0.58 -10.21 3.60
C MET A 178 -0.86 -8.70 3.77
N ALA A 179 -1.95 -8.20 3.20
CA ALA A 179 -2.40 -6.83 3.42
C ALA A 179 -2.85 -6.60 4.89
N GLY A 180 -3.59 -7.55 5.47
CA GLY A 180 -3.99 -7.52 6.88
C GLY A 180 -2.80 -7.57 7.84
N VAL A 181 -1.84 -8.47 7.59
CA VAL A 181 -0.58 -8.53 8.34
C VAL A 181 0.23 -7.24 8.18
N GLY A 182 0.27 -6.67 6.97
CA GLY A 182 0.92 -5.39 6.70
C GLY A 182 0.28 -4.21 7.46
N LEU A 183 -1.05 -4.14 7.51
CA LEU A 183 -1.79 -3.15 8.30
C LEU A 183 -1.49 -3.29 9.80
N LEU A 184 -1.56 -4.51 10.32
CA LEU A 184 -1.21 -4.79 11.72
C LEU A 184 0.25 -4.45 12.04
N ALA A 185 1.17 -4.67 11.09
CA ALA A 185 2.57 -4.31 11.24
C ALA A 185 2.75 -2.79 11.30
N ILE A 186 2.07 -2.02 10.44
CA ILE A 186 2.15 -0.55 10.44
C ILE A 186 1.65 0.04 11.77
N PHE A 187 0.50 -0.42 12.28
CA PHE A 187 -0.02 0.06 13.56
C PHE A 187 0.92 -0.27 14.73
N ASN A 188 1.45 -1.49 14.76
CA ASN A 188 2.38 -1.88 15.81
C ASN A 188 3.71 -1.12 15.72
N ILE A 189 4.24 -0.87 14.51
CA ILE A 189 5.42 -0.04 14.30
C ILE A 189 5.18 1.41 14.76
N ALA A 190 3.97 1.96 14.56
CA ALA A 190 3.63 3.30 15.04
C ALA A 190 3.66 3.38 16.58
N SER A 191 3.03 2.43 17.28
CA SER A 191 3.13 2.33 18.74
C SER A 191 4.56 2.09 19.22
N LEU A 192 5.38 1.38 18.43
CA LEU A 192 6.78 1.10 18.73
C LEU A 192 7.67 2.34 18.61
N SER A 193 7.40 3.15 17.60
CA SER A 193 8.13 4.39 17.37
C SER A 193 7.89 5.38 18.51
N GLU A 194 6.70 5.37 19.10
CA GLU A 194 6.43 6.14 20.31
C GLU A 194 7.28 5.63 21.48
N ALA A 195 7.39 4.30 21.63
CA ALA A 195 8.21 3.67 22.67
C ALA A 195 9.72 3.95 22.57
N MET A 196 10.24 4.08 21.34
CA MET A 196 11.65 4.39 21.09
C MET A 196 11.99 5.89 21.27
N GLY A 197 10.99 6.73 21.52
CA GLY A 197 11.14 8.17 21.64
C GLY A 197 11.31 8.89 20.30
N SER A 198 11.39 10.22 20.38
CA SER A 198 11.30 11.13 19.22
C SER A 198 12.43 11.00 18.20
N VAL A 199 13.56 10.40 18.57
CA VAL A 199 14.75 10.30 17.70
C VAL A 199 14.86 8.90 17.08
N TYR A 200 14.87 7.84 17.90
CA TYR A 200 15.14 6.49 17.41
C TYR A 200 13.93 5.84 16.71
N GLY A 201 12.70 6.20 17.09
CA GLY A 201 11.49 5.70 16.45
C GLY A 201 11.40 6.08 14.96
N PRO A 202 11.51 7.37 14.59
CA PRO A 202 11.53 7.78 13.19
C PRO A 202 12.69 7.17 12.39
N ILE A 203 13.89 7.07 13.00
CA ILE A 203 15.05 6.43 12.37
C ILE A 203 14.74 4.96 12.06
N TYR A 204 14.14 4.23 13.00
CA TYR A 204 13.72 2.86 12.81
C TYR A 204 12.76 2.70 11.62
N ILE A 205 11.69 3.52 11.58
CA ILE A 205 10.68 3.47 10.50
C ILE A 205 11.30 3.76 9.14
N ILE A 206 12.04 4.87 9.04
CA ILE A 206 12.62 5.31 7.77
C ILE A 206 13.64 4.28 7.27
N CYS A 207 14.51 3.79 8.14
CA CYS A 207 15.52 2.82 7.76
C CYS A 207 14.92 1.47 7.36
N ALA A 208 13.94 0.96 8.13
CA ALA A 208 13.22 -0.25 7.77
C ALA A 208 12.54 -0.14 6.40
N PHE A 209 11.80 0.95 6.17
CA PHE A 209 11.08 1.14 4.91
C PHE A 209 12.04 1.33 3.73
N MET A 210 13.05 2.19 3.87
CA MET A 210 14.05 2.40 2.83
C MET A 210 14.87 1.14 2.54
N GLY A 211 15.21 0.36 3.56
CA GLY A 211 15.90 -0.92 3.42
C GLY A 211 15.09 -1.91 2.59
N ILE A 212 13.80 -2.07 2.92
CA ILE A 212 12.87 -2.92 2.16
C ILE A 212 12.72 -2.42 0.72
N LEU A 213 12.54 -1.11 0.51
CA LEU A 213 12.44 -0.54 -0.84
C LEU A 213 13.69 -0.79 -1.68
N PHE A 214 14.89 -0.59 -1.10
CA PHE A 214 16.13 -0.87 -1.82
C PHE A 214 16.28 -2.36 -2.13
N TYR A 215 15.91 -3.25 -1.21
CA TYR A 215 15.88 -4.70 -1.46
C TYR A 215 14.90 -5.07 -2.59
N LEU A 216 13.69 -4.53 -2.57
CA LEU A 216 12.72 -4.75 -3.65
C LEU A 216 13.24 -4.21 -5.00
N SER A 217 13.98 -3.10 -4.99
CA SER A 217 14.54 -2.49 -6.21
C SER A 217 15.68 -3.27 -6.87
N ILE A 218 16.27 -4.25 -6.16
CA ILE A 218 17.32 -5.12 -6.70
C ILE A 218 16.80 -6.51 -7.07
N GLU A 219 15.54 -6.81 -6.76
CA GLU A 219 14.97 -8.09 -7.12
C GLU A 219 14.40 -8.06 -8.54
N PRO A 220 14.89 -8.96 -9.44
CA PRO A 220 14.51 -8.94 -10.85
C PRO A 220 13.01 -9.16 -11.02
N MET A 221 12.40 -10.01 -10.19
CA MET A 221 10.97 -10.30 -10.25
C MET A 221 10.09 -9.08 -9.92
N VAL A 222 10.51 -8.27 -8.93
CA VAL A 222 9.79 -7.02 -8.61
C VAL A 222 9.97 -6.02 -9.74
N VAL A 223 11.17 -5.93 -10.31
CA VAL A 223 11.46 -5.00 -11.40
C VAL A 223 10.71 -5.36 -12.67
N GLU A 224 10.51 -6.64 -12.95
CA GLU A 224 9.68 -7.15 -14.04
C GLU A 224 8.19 -6.81 -13.85
N HIS A 225 7.69 -6.85 -12.60
CA HIS A 225 6.29 -6.53 -12.32
C HIS A 225 6.01 -5.05 -11.99
N TRP A 226 7.04 -4.25 -11.76
CA TRP A 226 6.93 -2.83 -11.41
C TRP A 226 6.10 -2.00 -12.41
N PRO A 227 6.25 -2.16 -13.74
CA PRO A 227 5.45 -1.43 -14.72
C PRO A 227 3.95 -1.75 -14.61
N TYR A 228 3.60 -3.01 -14.36
CA TYR A 228 2.21 -3.44 -14.14
C TYR A 228 1.64 -2.83 -12.87
N PHE A 229 2.39 -2.87 -11.76
CA PHE A 229 1.98 -2.25 -10.52
C PHE A 229 1.72 -0.75 -10.68
N LYS A 230 2.64 -0.02 -11.33
CA LYS A 230 2.49 1.42 -11.59
C LYS A 230 1.25 1.72 -12.45
N LYS A 231 0.97 0.89 -13.46
CA LYS A 231 -0.24 1.02 -14.30
C LYS A 231 -1.51 0.78 -13.49
N SER A 232 -1.55 -0.23 -12.63
CA SER A 232 -2.69 -0.55 -11.77
C SER A 232 -2.97 0.55 -10.75
N VAL A 233 -1.94 1.05 -10.06
CA VAL A 233 -2.06 2.17 -9.11
C VAL A 233 -2.56 3.44 -9.81
N LYS A 234 -2.02 3.75 -11.00
CA LYS A 234 -2.47 4.91 -11.79
C LYS A 234 -3.94 4.76 -12.23
N HIS A 235 -4.37 3.58 -12.65
CA HIS A 235 -5.77 3.33 -12.97
C HIS A 235 -6.66 3.51 -11.75
N GLY A 236 -6.32 2.89 -10.61
CA GLY A 236 -7.09 3.04 -9.36
C GLY A 236 -7.21 4.50 -8.91
N ALA A 237 -6.11 5.25 -8.92
CA ALA A 237 -6.11 6.68 -8.60
C ALA A 237 -6.99 7.49 -9.55
N ASN A 238 -6.98 7.17 -10.84
CA ASN A 238 -7.82 7.83 -11.83
C ASN A 238 -9.32 7.51 -11.63
N TYR A 239 -9.67 6.27 -11.28
CA TYR A 239 -11.04 5.89 -10.92
C TYR A 239 -11.52 6.64 -9.69
N MET A 240 -10.74 6.62 -8.59
CA MET A 240 -11.08 7.37 -7.37
C MET A 240 -11.26 8.87 -7.67
N LYS A 241 -10.36 9.47 -8.45
CA LYS A 241 -10.47 10.88 -8.84
C LYS A 241 -11.79 11.14 -9.59
N ARG A 242 -12.18 10.23 -10.49
CA ARG A 242 -13.43 10.36 -11.26
C ARG A 242 -14.65 10.26 -10.34
N ASP A 243 -14.67 9.28 -9.44
CA ASP A 243 -15.77 9.08 -8.49
C ASP A 243 -15.91 10.27 -7.51
N PHE A 244 -14.79 10.86 -7.07
CA PHE A 244 -14.81 12.09 -6.26
C PHE A 244 -15.39 13.30 -7.02
N VAL A 245 -15.02 13.45 -8.30
CA VAL A 245 -15.56 14.53 -9.15
C VAL A 245 -17.03 14.32 -9.42
N GLU A 246 -17.46 13.09 -9.67
CA GLU A 246 -18.85 12.72 -9.90
C GLU A 246 -19.70 12.93 -8.64
N ALA A 247 -19.24 12.48 -7.48
CA ALA A 247 -19.89 12.74 -6.19
C ALA A 247 -20.00 14.25 -5.90
N GLY A 248 -18.94 15.04 -6.15
CA GLY A 248 -18.96 16.48 -6.00
C GLY A 248 -19.97 17.18 -6.93
N ASN A 249 -20.11 16.70 -8.16
CA ASN A 249 -21.10 17.22 -9.11
C ASN A 249 -22.54 16.83 -8.74
N SER A 250 -22.75 15.65 -8.18
CA SER A 250 -24.05 15.20 -7.66
C SER A 250 -24.51 16.06 -6.49
N VAL A 251 -23.62 16.36 -5.53
CA VAL A 251 -23.92 17.25 -4.40
C VAL A 251 -24.25 18.68 -4.87
N LYS A 252 -23.52 19.21 -5.88
CA LYS A 252 -23.85 20.51 -6.48
C LYS A 252 -25.24 20.49 -7.13
N LYS A 253 -25.58 19.46 -7.89
CA LYS A 253 -26.92 19.33 -8.50
C LYS A 253 -28.04 19.29 -7.46
N ILE A 254 -27.85 18.54 -6.38
CA ILE A 254 -28.82 18.49 -5.26
C ILE A 254 -28.99 19.88 -4.65
N SER A 255 -27.89 20.58 -4.33
CA SER A 255 -27.93 21.94 -3.77
C SER A 255 -28.61 22.96 -4.71
N TYR A 256 -28.38 22.89 -6.02
CA TYR A 256 -29.10 23.73 -6.99
C TYR A 256 -30.59 23.41 -7.07
N THR A 257 -30.97 22.15 -6.90
CA THR A 257 -32.37 21.72 -6.95
C THR A 257 -33.12 22.15 -5.69
N GLU A 258 -32.51 22.01 -4.52
CA GLU A 258 -33.03 22.53 -3.24
C GLU A 258 -33.18 24.05 -3.25
N MET A 259 -32.19 24.79 -3.76
CA MET A 259 -32.31 26.25 -3.91
C MET A 259 -33.45 26.63 -4.86
N ARG A 260 -33.59 25.94 -5.99
CA ARG A 260 -34.67 26.21 -6.94
C ARG A 260 -36.05 25.94 -6.33
N ASP A 261 -36.21 24.80 -5.67
CA ASP A 261 -37.50 24.40 -5.09
C ASP A 261 -37.88 25.36 -3.94
N SER A 262 -36.91 25.81 -3.12
CA SER A 262 -37.16 26.84 -2.10
C SER A 262 -37.58 28.20 -2.67
N THR A 263 -37.07 28.55 -3.86
CA THR A 263 -37.43 29.79 -4.56
C THR A 263 -38.86 29.72 -5.11
N ILE A 264 -39.26 28.56 -5.62
CA ILE A 264 -40.63 28.31 -6.11
C ILE A 264 -41.62 28.36 -4.94
N ASP A 265 -41.31 27.71 -3.82
CA ASP A 265 -42.16 27.71 -2.63
C ASP A 265 -42.38 29.14 -2.08
N GLN A 266 -41.34 29.97 -2.09
CA GLN A 266 -41.45 31.38 -1.69
C GLN A 266 -42.36 32.18 -2.64
N ALA A 267 -42.22 31.97 -3.96
CA ALA A 267 -43.06 32.65 -4.95
C ALA A 267 -44.54 32.26 -4.84
N GLU A 268 -44.84 30.98 -4.58
CA GLU A 268 -46.22 30.51 -4.36
C GLU A 268 -46.83 31.06 -3.06
N GLN A 269 -46.03 31.18 -1.99
CA GLN A 269 -46.48 31.81 -0.74
C GLN A 269 -46.79 33.30 -0.95
N GLU A 270 -45.97 34.00 -1.72
CA GLU A 270 -46.17 35.42 -2.01
C GLU A 270 -47.41 35.65 -2.89
N GLN A 271 -47.65 34.80 -3.89
CA GLN A 271 -48.88 34.84 -4.69
C GLN A 271 -50.13 34.59 -3.83
N ARG A 272 -50.12 33.58 -2.95
CA ARG A 272 -51.24 33.34 -2.01
C ARG A 272 -51.49 34.51 -1.08
N ARG A 273 -50.45 35.20 -0.60
CA ARG A 273 -50.63 36.44 0.19
C ARG A 273 -51.31 37.53 -0.62
N ARG A 274 -50.85 37.78 -1.85
CA ARG A 274 -51.45 38.80 -2.74
C ARG A 274 -52.91 38.50 -3.06
N GLU A 275 -53.26 37.22 -3.27
CA GLU A 275 -54.67 36.82 -3.45
C GLU A 275 -55.50 37.10 -2.20
N MET A 276 -55.01 36.76 -1.00
CA MET A 276 -55.71 37.07 0.25
C MET A 276 -55.90 38.57 0.47
N ASP A 277 -54.90 39.39 0.14
CA ASP A 277 -54.98 40.85 0.24
C ASP A 277 -56.03 41.40 -0.74
N LEU A 278 -56.08 40.90 -1.98
CA LEU A 278 -57.13 41.25 -2.97
C LEU A 278 -58.54 40.84 -2.51
N PHE A 279 -58.69 39.66 -1.90
CA PHE A 279 -59.97 39.22 -1.33
C PHE A 279 -60.40 40.08 -0.12
N GLN A 280 -59.45 40.56 0.67
CA GLN A 280 -59.72 41.46 1.79
C GLN A 280 -60.17 42.84 1.30
N ASP A 281 -59.48 43.38 0.29
CA ASP A 281 -59.79 44.68 -0.32
C ASP A 281 -61.15 44.66 -1.04
N SER A 282 -61.47 43.58 -1.77
CA SER A 282 -62.79 43.38 -2.37
C SER A 282 -63.92 43.34 -1.31
N ARG A 283 -63.69 42.74 -0.14
CA ARG A 283 -64.65 42.77 0.98
C ARG A 283 -64.84 44.17 1.53
N ASN A 284 -63.79 44.98 1.64
CA ASN A 284 -63.88 46.36 2.12
C ASN A 284 -64.66 47.24 1.13
N CYS A 285 -64.49 47.09 -0.18
CA CYS A 285 -65.28 47.82 -1.19
C CYS A 285 -66.77 47.44 -1.23
N ILE A 286 -67.14 46.23 -0.77
CA ILE A 286 -68.54 45.80 -0.66
C ILE A 286 -69.17 46.32 0.64
N GLY A 287 -68.38 46.46 1.72
CA GLY A 287 -68.83 47.04 3.00
C GLY A 287 -69.30 48.49 2.86
N ASP A 288 -68.57 49.32 2.10
CA ASP A 288 -68.91 50.73 1.89
C ASP A 288 -70.20 50.97 1.08
N LYS A 289 -70.63 49.99 0.27
CA LYS A 289 -71.90 50.12 -0.49
C LYS A 289 -73.15 49.83 0.32
N ASN A 290 -73.02 49.29 1.53
CA ASN A 290 -74.16 48.96 2.40
C ASN A 290 -74.43 49.99 3.50
N GLU A 291 -73.66 51.08 3.60
CA GLU A 291 -73.86 52.13 4.62
C GLU A 291 -74.74 53.32 4.19
N TYR A 292 -75.24 53.39 2.96
CA TYR A 292 -76.18 54.43 2.50
C TYR A 292 -77.58 53.89 2.18
N GLY A 293 -78.13 53.09 3.09
CA GLY A 293 -79.44 52.45 2.93
C GLY A 293 -80.26 52.39 4.21
N LYS A 294 -80.37 53.50 4.95
CA LYS A 294 -81.47 53.80 5.88
C LYS A 294 -81.75 55.29 5.88
#